data_AF-A0AAU9XYA4-F1
#
_entry.id   AF-A0AAU9XYA4-F1
#
_cell.length_a   1.000
_cell.length_b   1.000
_cell.length_c   1.000
_cell.angle_alpha   90.00
_cell.angle_beta   90.00
_cell.angle_gamma   90.00
#
_symmetry.space_group_name_H-M   'P 1'
#
loop_
_entity.id
_entity.type
_entity.pdbx_description
1 polymer ?
#
loop_
_entity_poly.entity_id
_entity_poly.type
_entity_poly.pdbx_seq_one_letter_code
_entity_poly.pdbx_strand_id
1 'polypeptide(L)'
;MTSGIDLCFVSDLERVAWNEVLLVDDASDMVDRFNKRFLEVLDGHAPVKSVKVKHRHCPFVNEEIKVLMRDRDRLLKRARCSGLPVDWELYRDSRRVVKIRLRKVEH
;
A
#
# COMPACT_ATOMS: atom_id res chain seq x y z
N MET A 1 8.22 9.60 16.10
CA MET A 1 7.59 8.29 15.80
C MET A 1 6.98 7.76 17.09
N THR A 2 5.87 8.34 17.53
CA THR A 2 5.02 7.76 18.56
C THR A 2 4.03 6.89 17.82
N SER A 3 4.17 5.57 17.90
CA SER A 3 3.14 4.63 17.48
C SER A 3 1.90 4.93 18.33
N GLY A 4 1.03 5.80 17.82
CA GLY A 4 -0.20 6.16 18.48
C GLY A 4 -1.06 4.91 18.56
N ILE A 5 -1.25 4.42 19.78
CA ILE A 5 -2.27 3.42 20.07
C ILE A 5 -3.58 4.00 19.54
N ASP A 6 -4.26 3.25 18.66
CA ASP A 6 -5.59 3.63 18.18
C ASP A 6 -6.52 3.64 19.39
N LEU A 7 -6.94 4.84 19.82
CA LEU A 7 -7.80 5.02 21.00
C LEU A 7 -9.15 4.31 20.82
N CYS A 8 -9.61 4.15 19.57
CA CYS A 8 -10.82 3.40 19.27
C CYS A 8 -10.62 1.89 19.50
N PHE A 9 -9.43 1.35 19.18
CA PHE A 9 -9.11 -0.06 19.42
C PHE A 9 -9.16 -0.42 20.91
N VAL A 10 -8.62 0.45 21.77
CA VAL A 10 -8.68 0.25 23.23
C VAL A 10 -10.12 0.31 23.72
N SER A 11 -10.89 1.31 23.29
CA SER A 11 -12.30 1.44 23.65
C SER A 11 -13.14 0.22 23.23
N ASP A 12 -12.85 -0.37 22.07
CA ASP A 12 -13.60 -1.53 21.58
C ASP A 12 -13.19 -2.82 22.31
N LEU A 13 -11.92 -2.96 22.72
CA LEU A 13 -11.50 -4.05 23.62
C LEU A 13 -12.12 -3.95 25.02
N GLU A 14 -12.28 -2.74 25.57
CA GLU A 14 -12.93 -2.53 26.88
C GLU A 14 -14.42 -2.91 26.88
N ARG A 15 -15.06 -2.89 25.70
CA ARG A 15 -16.48 -3.26 25.53
C ARG A 15 -16.71 -4.76 25.39
N VAL A 16 -15.68 -5.55 25.16
CA VAL A 16 -15.80 -7.01 25.07
C VAL A 16 -16.10 -7.58 26.45
N ALA A 17 -17.09 -8.46 26.52
CA ALA A 17 -17.48 -9.17 27.74
C ALA A 17 -16.48 -10.29 28.09
N TRP A 18 -15.26 -9.94 28.49
CA TRP A 18 -14.19 -10.90 28.82
C TRP A 18 -14.56 -11.85 29.96
N ASN A 19 -15.44 -11.41 30.85
CA ASN A 19 -16.02 -12.23 31.91
C ASN A 19 -16.71 -13.49 31.37
N GLU A 20 -17.30 -13.46 30.17
CA GLU A 20 -17.91 -14.65 29.56
C GLU A 20 -16.87 -15.71 29.12
N VAL A 21 -15.63 -15.28 28.86
CA VAL A 21 -14.52 -16.17 28.55
C VAL A 21 -14.02 -16.86 29.82
N LEU A 22 -14.01 -16.14 30.94
CA LEU A 22 -13.54 -16.63 32.24
C LEU A 22 -14.53 -17.58 32.94
N LEU A 23 -15.77 -17.66 32.48
CA LEU A 23 -16.81 -18.56 33.01
C LEU A 23 -16.79 -19.96 32.38
N VAL A 24 -15.81 -20.26 31.54
CA VAL A 24 -15.67 -21.56 30.87
C VAL A 24 -14.71 -22.43 31.66
N ASP A 25 -15.11 -23.66 31.96
CA ASP A 25 -14.32 -24.59 32.77
C ASP A 25 -13.16 -25.25 32.00
N ASP A 26 -13.29 -25.38 30.67
CA ASP A 26 -12.25 -25.95 29.82
C ASP A 26 -11.27 -24.89 29.31
N ALA A 27 -9.99 -25.09 29.58
CA ALA A 27 -8.94 -24.14 29.21
C ALA A 27 -8.75 -24.00 27.70
N SER A 28 -9.02 -25.05 26.91
CA SER A 28 -8.96 -24.97 25.44
C SER A 28 -10.08 -24.08 24.93
N ASP A 29 -11.30 -24.31 25.41
CA ASP A 29 -12.47 -23.51 25.05
C ASP A 29 -12.33 -22.04 25.50
N MET A 30 -11.70 -21.78 26.65
CA MET A 30 -11.36 -20.42 27.10
C MET A 30 -10.44 -19.71 26.09
N VAL A 31 -9.37 -20.38 25.66
CA VAL A 31 -8.40 -19.81 24.71
C VAL A 31 -9.07 -19.55 23.36
N ASP A 32 -9.90 -20.47 22.88
CA ASP A 32 -10.61 -20.32 21.61
C ASP A 32 -11.59 -19.15 21.64
N ARG A 33 -12.34 -19.00 22.74
CA ARG A 33 -13.25 -17.85 22.91
C ARG A 33 -12.51 -16.54 23.03
N PHE A 34 -11.41 -16.51 23.78
CA PHE A 34 -10.55 -15.32 23.89
C PHE A 34 -10.07 -14.90 22.49
N ASN A 35 -9.45 -15.82 21.76
CA ASN A 35 -8.89 -15.56 20.44
C ASN A 35 -9.97 -15.08 19.48
N LYS A 36 -11.15 -15.73 19.49
CA LYS A 36 -12.27 -15.31 18.65
C LYS A 36 -12.68 -13.85 18.92
N ARG A 37 -12.92 -13.50 20.19
CA ARG A 37 -13.35 -12.14 20.56
C ARG A 37 -12.28 -11.09 20.27
N PHE A 38 -11.03 -11.42 20.54
CA PHE A 38 -9.90 -10.53 20.27
C PHE A 38 -9.71 -10.31 18.76
N LEU A 39 -9.76 -11.37 17.96
CA LEU A 39 -9.60 -11.29 16.51
C LEU A 39 -10.78 -10.56 15.84
N GLU A 40 -12.01 -10.72 16.35
CA GLU A 40 -13.17 -9.96 15.88
C GLU A 40 -12.95 -8.43 15.97
N VAL A 41 -12.38 -7.95 17.08
CA VAL A 41 -12.01 -6.54 17.24
C VAL A 41 -10.81 -6.20 16.35
N LEU A 42 -9.76 -7.03 16.37
CA LEU A 42 -8.53 -6.79 15.61
C LEU A 42 -8.78 -6.69 14.10
N ASP A 43 -9.60 -7.56 13.53
CA ASP A 43 -9.93 -7.55 12.10
C ASP A 43 -10.72 -6.31 11.68
N GLY A 44 -11.48 -5.70 12.60
CA GLY A 44 -12.16 -4.43 12.38
C GLY A 44 -11.20 -3.24 12.24
N HIS A 45 -10.17 -3.19 13.09
CA HIS A 45 -9.18 -2.09 13.11
C HIS A 45 -8.01 -2.29 12.15
N ALA A 46 -7.56 -3.54 12.00
CA ALA A 46 -6.35 -3.91 11.25
C ALA A 46 -6.61 -5.13 10.35
N PRO A 47 -7.54 -5.03 9.37
CA PRO A 47 -7.87 -6.15 8.50
C PRO A 47 -6.65 -6.59 7.67
N VAL A 48 -6.40 -7.90 7.65
CA VAL A 48 -5.41 -8.49 6.76
C VAL A 48 -5.88 -8.36 5.32
N LYS A 49 -5.15 -7.59 4.51
CA LYS A 49 -5.48 -7.35 3.10
C LYS A 49 -4.34 -7.78 2.20
N SER A 50 -4.66 -8.61 1.21
CA SER A 50 -3.75 -8.94 0.12
C SER A 50 -3.63 -7.75 -0.82
N VAL A 51 -2.50 -7.04 -0.74
CA VAL A 51 -2.19 -5.90 -1.62
C VAL A 51 -1.22 -6.34 -2.72
N LYS A 52 -1.52 -5.97 -3.96
CA LYS A 52 -0.52 -6.04 -5.04
C LYS A 52 0.40 -4.85 -4.88
N VAL A 53 1.68 -5.10 -4.60
CA VAL A 53 2.71 -4.05 -4.60
C VAL A 53 2.88 -3.56 -6.04
N LYS A 54 2.17 -2.48 -6.40
CA LYS A 54 2.33 -1.81 -7.69
C LYS A 54 3.56 -0.91 -7.59
N HIS A 55 4.62 -1.30 -8.30
CA HIS A 55 5.94 -0.66 -8.30
C HIS A 55 6.76 -0.84 -7.01
N ARG A 56 7.84 -1.62 -7.11
CA ARG A 56 8.97 -1.53 -6.20
C ARG A 56 9.52 -0.10 -6.31
N HIS A 57 9.72 0.58 -5.19
CA HIS A 57 10.49 1.82 -5.17
C HIS A 57 11.84 1.47 -5.80
N CYS A 58 12.14 1.98 -6.99
CA CYS A 58 13.43 1.73 -7.62
C CYS A 58 14.42 2.60 -6.82
N PRO A 59 15.27 2.00 -5.96
CA PRO A 59 16.13 2.78 -5.07
C PRO A 59 17.18 3.57 -5.86
N PHE A 60 17.37 3.21 -7.12
CA PHE A 60 18.38 3.76 -8.01
C PHE A 60 17.87 4.92 -8.89
N VAL A 61 16.67 5.43 -8.65
CA VAL A 61 16.16 6.62 -9.37
C VAL A 61 16.90 7.86 -8.89
N ASN A 62 17.93 8.25 -9.64
CA ASN A 62 18.65 9.50 -9.45
C ASN A 62 17.87 10.70 -10.03
N GLU A 63 18.36 11.91 -9.78
CA GLU A 63 17.67 13.15 -10.19
C GLU A 63 17.54 13.27 -11.72
N GLU A 64 18.52 12.77 -12.49
CA GLU A 64 18.45 12.72 -13.96
C GLU A 64 17.25 11.91 -14.45
N ILE A 65 17.02 10.73 -13.87
CA ILE A 65 15.88 9.88 -14.23
C ILE A 65 14.57 10.58 -13.89
N LYS A 66 14.49 11.31 -12.76
CA LYS A 66 13.28 12.07 -12.40
C LYS A 66 12.99 13.20 -13.39
N VAL A 67 14.02 13.89 -13.90
CA VAL A 67 13.86 14.88 -14.98
C VAL A 67 13.25 14.22 -16.21
N LEU A 68 13.80 13.09 -16.65
CA LEU A 68 13.28 12.35 -17.81
C LEU A 68 11.84 11.85 -17.60
N MET A 69 11.49 11.42 -16.38
CA MET A 69 10.12 11.03 -16.03
C MET A 69 9.15 12.22 -16.08
N ARG A 70 9.56 13.40 -15.58
CA ARG A 70 8.75 14.63 -15.66
C ARG A 70 8.51 15.03 -17.11
N ASP A 71 9.53 14.97 -17.96
CA ASP A 71 9.40 15.28 -19.38
C ASP A 71 8.47 14.31 -20.10
N ARG A 72 8.59 13.01 -19.81
CA ARG A 72 7.67 11.98 -20.31
C ARG A 72 6.23 12.29 -19.91
N ASP A 73 5.99 12.67 -18.67
CA ASP A 73 4.64 12.92 -18.15
C ASP A 73 4.04 14.21 -18.75
N ARG A 74 4.87 15.22 -18.99
CA ARG A 74 4.48 16.41 -19.76
C ARG A 74 4.07 16.05 -21.18
N LEU A 75 4.83 15.21 -21.87
CA LEU A 75 4.51 14.75 -23.23
C LEU A 75 3.23 13.90 -23.25
N LEU A 76 3.02 13.06 -22.25
CA LEU A 76 1.77 12.29 -22.12
C LEU A 76 0.56 13.21 -21.95
N LYS A 77 0.67 14.24 -21.10
CA LYS A 77 -0.38 15.25 -20.94
C LYS A 77 -0.65 15.95 -22.27
N ARG A 78 0.39 16.36 -22.99
CA ARG A 78 0.25 17.00 -24.31
C ARG A 78 -0.44 16.09 -25.33
N ALA A 79 0.00 14.84 -25.47
CA ALA A 79 -0.59 13.88 -26.41
C ALA A 79 -2.07 13.57 -26.11
N ARG A 80 -2.44 13.52 -24.82
CA ARG A 80 -3.84 13.38 -24.40
C ARG A 80 -4.68 14.61 -24.73
N CYS A 81 -4.11 15.82 -24.61
CA CYS A 81 -4.81 17.06 -24.92
C CYS A 81 -4.94 17.30 -26.43
N SER A 82 -3.87 17.10 -27.21
CA SER A 82 -3.86 17.40 -28.65
C SER A 82 -4.47 16.28 -29.49
N GLY A 83 -4.37 15.02 -29.04
CA GLY A 83 -4.79 13.85 -29.81
C GLY A 83 -3.96 13.58 -31.06
N LEU A 84 -2.92 14.37 -31.34
CA LEU A 84 -2.16 14.29 -32.59
C LEU A 84 -1.19 13.10 -32.59
N PRO A 85 -1.05 12.37 -33.72
CA PRO A 85 -0.13 11.23 -33.81
C PRO A 85 1.32 11.59 -33.46
N VAL A 86 1.78 12.78 -33.86
CA VAL A 86 3.14 13.26 -33.59
C VAL A 86 3.41 13.41 -32.08
N ASP A 87 2.43 13.85 -31.31
CA ASP A 87 2.61 13.99 -29.86
C ASP A 87 2.65 12.62 -29.16
N TRP A 88 1.88 11.66 -29.68
CA TRP A 88 1.96 10.27 -29.23
C TRP A 88 3.30 9.62 -29.56
N GLU A 89 3.89 9.94 -30.71
CA GLU A 89 5.22 9.47 -31.10
C GLU A 89 6.30 10.02 -30.16
N LEU A 90 6.29 11.33 -29.91
CA LEU A 90 7.21 11.97 -28.96
C LEU A 90 7.09 11.38 -27.54
N TYR A 91 5.87 11.09 -27.09
CA TYR A 91 5.67 10.39 -25.82
C TYR A 91 6.24 8.96 -25.84
N ARG A 92 6.04 8.19 -26.92
CA ARG A 92 6.56 6.82 -27.04
C ARG A 92 8.08 6.78 -26.98
N ASP A 93 8.75 7.74 -27.61
CA ASP A 93 10.20 7.86 -27.60
C ASP A 93 10.72 8.22 -26.20
N SER A 94 10.15 9.23 -25.57
CA SER A 94 10.49 9.61 -24.19
C SER A 94 10.27 8.46 -23.21
N ARG A 95 9.14 7.73 -23.34
CA ARG A 95 8.86 6.53 -22.54
C ARG A 95 9.91 5.43 -22.74
N ARG A 96 10.38 5.23 -23.98
CA ARG A 96 11.44 4.26 -24.30
C ARG A 96 12.75 4.65 -23.62
N VAL A 97 13.14 5.92 -23.68
CA VAL A 97 14.35 6.45 -23.02
C VAL A 97 14.32 6.20 -21.52
N VAL A 98 13.21 6.57 -20.84
CA VAL A 98 13.04 6.32 -19.40
C VAL A 98 13.16 4.82 -19.08
N LYS A 99 12.53 3.95 -19.89
CA LYS A 99 12.59 2.48 -19.68
C LYS A 99 14.00 1.92 -19.85
N ILE A 100 14.79 2.45 -20.79
CA ILE A 100 16.19 2.03 -20.98
C ILE A 100 17.04 2.50 -19.79
N ARG A 101 16.86 3.76 -19.36
CA ARG A 101 17.66 4.31 -18.26
C ARG A 101 17.40 3.61 -16.94
N LEU A 102 16.12 3.30 -16.63
CA LEU A 102 15.77 2.52 -15.44
C LEU A 102 16.40 1.13 -15.45
N ARG A 103 16.39 0.43 -16.59
CA ARG A 103 17.04 -0.89 -16.71
C ARG A 103 18.55 -0.82 -16.58
N LYS A 104 19.19 0.20 -17.14
CA LYS A 104 20.65 0.41 -17.01
C LYS A 104 21.11 0.66 -15.58
N VAL A 105 20.22 1.11 -14.72
CA VAL A 105 20.53 1.54 -13.36
C VAL A 105 20.08 0.49 -12.32
N GLU A 106 19.34 -0.53 -12.77
CA GLU A 106 19.03 -1.74 -12.01
C GLU A 106 20.17 -2.77 -12.03
N HIS A 107 21.06 -2.69 -13.04
CA HIS A 107 22.27 -3.50 -13.20
C HIS A 107 23.51 -2.69 -12.79
#